data_AF-D4MKV9-F1
#
_entry.id   AF-D4MKV9-F1
#
_cell.length_a   1.000
_cell.length_b   1.000
_cell.length_c   1.000
_cell.angle_alpha   90.00
_cell.angle_beta   90.00
_cell.angle_gamma   90.00
#
_symmetry.space_group_name_H-M   'P 1'
#
loop_
_entity.id
_entity.type
_entity.pdbx_description
1 polymer ?
#
loop_
_entity_poly.entity_id
_entity_poly.type
_entity_poly.pdbx_seq_one_letter_code
_entity_poly.pdbx_strand_id
1 'polypeptide(L)'
;MTVAEKVSYIKGLAEGLGVDDSTKEGKVLAAIVDVLDDIALTLGDIDEELNDVADVMTDMEESVDCLEDVVYGDEEDDYDDCDCDECCDEDDYDDDMYEVTCPNCGNTITVDFDVIQSGEIPCPNCGENLEFDLSCLEDEECDCGCHHD
;
A
#
# COMPACT_ATOMS: atom_id res chain seq x y z
N MET A 1 36.27 -9.13 -5.24
CA MET A 1 36.96 -7.87 -4.93
C MET A 1 35.96 -6.81 -4.51
N THR A 2 35.46 -6.98 -3.28
CA THR A 2 34.75 -5.96 -2.49
C THR A 2 35.66 -4.76 -2.24
N VAL A 3 35.09 -3.66 -1.75
CA VAL A 3 35.87 -2.47 -1.39
C VAL A 3 36.88 -2.83 -0.28
N ALA A 4 36.48 -3.60 0.73
CA ALA A 4 37.36 -4.09 1.79
C ALA A 4 38.56 -4.89 1.28
N GLU A 5 38.36 -5.78 0.30
CA GLU A 5 39.45 -6.54 -0.32
C GLU A 5 40.44 -5.63 -1.07
N LYS A 6 39.93 -4.58 -1.75
CA LYS A 6 40.78 -3.60 -2.43
C LYS A 6 41.57 -2.72 -1.46
N VAL A 7 40.95 -2.30 -0.35
CA VAL A 7 41.62 -1.51 0.68
C VAL A 7 42.69 -2.34 1.39
N SER A 8 42.40 -3.60 1.71
CA SER A 8 43.38 -4.54 2.26
C SER A 8 44.58 -4.73 1.33
N TYR A 9 44.35 -4.81 0.02
CA TYR A 9 45.41 -4.89 -0.97
C TYR A 9 46.28 -3.60 -0.99
N ILE A 10 45.66 -2.42 -0.93
CA ILE A 10 46.38 -1.14 -0.88
C ILE A 10 47.21 -1.02 0.40
N LYS A 11 46.68 -1.46 1.54
CA LYS A 11 47.37 -1.49 2.84
C LYS A 11 48.63 -2.35 2.76
N GLY A 12 48.52 -3.55 2.19
CA GLY A 12 49.68 -4.42 1.95
C GLY A 12 50.70 -3.84 0.96
N LEU A 13 50.25 -3.11 -0.07
CA LEU A 13 51.17 -2.40 -0.97
C LEU A 13 51.90 -1.24 -0.27
N ALA A 14 51.22 -0.49 0.59
CA ALA A 14 51.84 0.60 1.36
C ALA A 14 52.91 0.08 2.32
N GLU A 15 52.65 -1.04 3.00
CA GLU A 15 53.63 -1.75 3.83
C GLU A 15 54.82 -2.25 2.99
N GLY A 16 54.55 -2.88 1.85
CA GLY A 16 55.58 -3.42 0.96
C GLY A 16 56.46 -2.35 0.29
N LEU A 17 55.92 -1.14 0.08
CA LEU A 17 56.67 0.01 -0.43
C LEU A 17 57.58 0.62 0.65
N GLY A 18 57.36 0.27 1.93
CA GLY A 18 58.09 0.84 3.06
C GLY A 18 57.72 2.29 3.32
N VAL A 19 56.41 2.62 3.27
CA VAL A 19 55.93 3.96 3.60
C VAL A 19 56.34 4.32 5.04
N ASP A 20 57.17 5.36 5.17
CA ASP A 20 57.68 5.85 6.46
C ASP A 20 56.67 6.86 7.06
N ASP A 21 55.96 6.40 8.08
CA ASP A 21 54.97 7.16 8.87
C ASP A 21 55.57 8.29 9.72
N SER A 22 56.90 8.45 9.74
CA SER A 22 57.56 9.60 10.36
C SER A 22 57.60 10.82 9.44
N THR A 23 57.53 10.61 8.12
CA THR A 23 57.54 11.67 7.10
C THR A 23 56.17 12.36 7.00
N LYS A 24 56.13 13.58 6.47
CA LYS A 24 54.85 14.30 6.30
C LYS A 24 53.96 13.59 5.29
N GLU A 25 54.56 13.12 4.21
CA GLU A 25 53.92 12.41 3.11
C GLU A 25 53.40 11.04 3.59
N GLY A 26 54.21 10.28 4.34
CA GLY A 26 53.80 8.99 4.89
C GLY A 26 52.65 9.10 5.90
N LYS A 27 52.62 10.15 6.72
CA LYS A 27 51.46 10.43 7.61
C LYS A 27 50.18 10.69 6.84
N VAL A 28 50.25 11.42 5.73
CA VAL A 28 49.09 11.67 4.88
C VAL A 28 48.63 10.38 4.21
N LEU A 29 49.56 9.58 3.69
CA LEU A 29 49.22 8.29 3.07
C LEU A 29 48.59 7.31 4.06
N ALA A 30 49.14 7.20 5.27
CA ALA A 30 48.57 6.38 6.34
C ALA A 30 47.15 6.83 6.68
N ALA A 31 46.92 8.13 6.87
CA ALA A 31 45.60 8.67 7.14
C ALA A 31 44.60 8.41 6.00
N ILE A 32 45.05 8.46 4.73
CA ILE A 32 44.19 8.12 3.58
C ILE A 32 43.81 6.64 3.62
N VAL A 33 44.76 5.75 3.89
CA VAL A 33 44.50 4.30 3.97
C VAL A 33 43.54 3.98 5.11
N ASP A 34 43.69 4.64 6.26
CA ASP A 34 42.78 4.46 7.40
C ASP A 34 41.36 4.92 7.08
N VAL A 35 41.19 6.09 6.45
CA VAL A 35 39.86 6.56 6.00
C VAL A 35 39.23 5.61 4.97
N LEU A 36 40.04 5.03 4.09
CA LEU A 36 39.54 4.03 3.14
C LEU A 36 39.09 2.74 3.85
N ASP A 37 39.75 2.35 4.94
CA ASP A 37 39.37 1.20 5.77
C ASP A 37 38.01 1.45 6.45
N ASP A 38 37.84 2.64 7.04
CA ASP A 38 36.57 3.05 7.63
C ASP A 38 35.43 3.11 6.60
N ILE A 39 35.71 3.62 5.39
CA ILE A 39 34.74 3.62 4.27
C ILE A 39 34.40 2.18 3.86
N ALA A 40 35.37 1.27 3.84
CA ALA A 40 35.12 -0.12 3.46
C ALA A 40 34.23 -0.84 4.49
N LEU A 41 34.42 -0.58 5.78
CA LEU A 41 33.60 -1.13 6.86
C LEU A 41 32.18 -0.58 6.78
N THR A 42 32.03 0.75 6.74
CA THR A 42 30.71 1.40 6.65
C THR A 42 29.93 1.01 5.40
N LEU A 43 30.59 0.79 4.27
CA LEU A 43 29.93 0.24 3.07
C LEU A 43 29.46 -1.20 3.25
N GLY A 44 30.17 -2.01 4.05
CA GLY A 44 29.72 -3.36 4.39
C GLY A 44 28.47 -3.32 5.26
N ASP A 45 28.45 -2.46 6.28
CA ASP A 45 27.28 -2.28 7.15
C ASP A 45 26.05 -1.80 6.35
N ILE A 46 26.23 -0.84 5.43
CA ILE A 46 25.16 -0.36 4.54
C ILE A 46 24.63 -1.48 3.63
N ASP A 47 25.49 -2.37 3.13
CA ASP A 47 25.07 -3.48 2.27
C ASP A 47 24.19 -4.46 3.05
N GLU A 48 24.49 -4.72 4.32
CA GLU A 48 23.65 -5.54 5.21
C GLU A 48 22.31 -4.85 5.49
N GLU A 49 22.31 -3.58 5.88
CA GLU A 49 21.07 -2.80 6.11
C GLU A 49 20.19 -2.72 4.84
N LEU A 50 20.78 -2.63 3.66
CA LEU A 50 20.03 -2.61 2.40
C LEU A 50 19.38 -3.96 2.08
N ASN A 51 19.99 -5.08 2.46
CA ASN A 51 19.36 -6.39 2.34
C ASN A 51 18.15 -6.48 3.27
N ASP A 52 18.27 -6.04 4.52
CA ASP A 52 17.16 -6.01 5.47
C ASP A 52 15.99 -5.14 4.95
N VAL A 53 16.30 -3.99 4.34
CA VAL A 53 15.28 -3.13 3.72
C VAL A 53 14.62 -3.80 2.51
N ALA A 54 15.36 -4.57 1.72
CA ALA A 54 14.82 -5.31 0.59
C ALA A 54 13.82 -6.38 1.06
N ASP A 55 14.15 -7.12 2.12
CA ASP A 55 13.26 -8.12 2.71
C ASP A 55 11.96 -7.48 3.20
N VAL A 56 12.04 -6.37 3.94
CA VAL A 56 10.85 -5.62 4.39
C VAL A 56 10.01 -5.10 3.22
N MET A 57 10.64 -4.67 2.12
CA MET A 57 9.90 -4.25 0.93
C MET A 57 9.13 -5.41 0.29
N THR A 58 9.69 -6.61 0.27
CA THR A 58 8.99 -7.81 -0.20
C THR A 58 7.81 -8.13 0.71
N ASP A 59 7.97 -8.08 2.03
CA ASP A 59 6.86 -8.30 2.97
C ASP A 59 5.73 -7.25 2.78
N MET A 60 6.11 -6.00 2.47
CA MET A 60 5.15 -4.93 2.19
C MET A 60 4.44 -5.13 0.84
N GLU A 61 5.12 -5.64 -0.18
CA GLU A 61 4.52 -5.98 -1.48
C GLU A 61 3.43 -7.05 -1.28
N GLU A 62 3.75 -8.14 -0.59
CA GLU A 62 2.79 -9.21 -0.27
C GLU A 62 1.59 -8.66 0.51
N SER A 63 1.82 -7.78 1.49
CA SER A 63 0.75 -7.14 2.25
C SER A 63 -0.16 -6.27 1.38
N VAL A 64 0.38 -5.60 0.36
CA VAL A 64 -0.40 -4.77 -0.57
C VAL A 64 -1.20 -5.64 -1.53
N ASP A 65 -0.62 -6.73 -2.03
CA ASP A 65 -1.33 -7.70 -2.87
C ASP A 65 -2.54 -8.28 -2.13
N CYS A 66 -2.37 -8.67 -0.87
CA CYS A 66 -3.50 -9.12 -0.04
C CYS A 66 -4.60 -8.04 0.12
N LEU A 67 -4.21 -6.77 0.23
CA LEU A 67 -5.19 -5.67 0.30
C LEU A 67 -5.88 -5.44 -1.04
N GLU A 68 -5.19 -5.65 -2.17
CA GLU A 68 -5.79 -5.59 -3.50
C GLU A 68 -6.87 -6.66 -3.64
N ASP A 69 -6.59 -7.90 -3.23
CA ASP A 69 -7.55 -9.00 -3.27
C ASP A 69 -8.77 -8.71 -2.37
N VAL A 70 -8.57 -8.20 -1.15
CA VAL A 70 -9.69 -7.87 -0.24
C VAL A 70 -10.55 -6.71 -0.76
N VAL A 71 -9.95 -5.72 -1.43
CA VAL A 71 -10.68 -4.50 -1.84
C VAL A 71 -11.26 -4.63 -3.25
N TYR A 72 -10.62 -5.39 -4.13
CA TYR A 72 -10.94 -5.46 -5.55
C TYR A 72 -11.12 -6.90 -6.08
N GLY A 73 -10.91 -7.94 -5.26
CA GLY A 73 -10.90 -9.35 -5.69
C GLY A 73 -12.26 -10.06 -5.78
N ASP A 74 -13.38 -9.38 -5.54
CA ASP A 74 -14.71 -10.00 -5.51
C ASP A 74 -15.46 -10.06 -6.87
N GLU A 75 -14.79 -9.80 -8.00
CA GLU A 75 -15.40 -9.98 -9.32
C GLU A 75 -14.53 -10.85 -10.25
N GLU A 76 -14.82 -12.15 -10.25
CA GLU A 76 -14.35 -13.18 -11.21
C GLU A 76 -12.93 -13.76 -11.00
N ASP A 77 -12.74 -14.71 -10.07
CA ASP A 77 -12.24 -16.07 -10.40
C ASP A 77 -11.89 -16.91 -9.14
N ASP A 78 -12.66 -17.99 -8.95
CA ASP A 78 -12.32 -19.33 -8.43
C ASP A 78 -11.15 -19.47 -7.40
N TYR A 79 -11.54 -19.76 -6.14
CA TYR A 79 -10.89 -20.65 -5.17
C TYR A 79 -9.43 -21.10 -5.47
N ASP A 80 -8.42 -20.40 -4.95
CA ASP A 80 -7.11 -21.03 -4.71
C ASP A 80 -6.45 -20.49 -3.43
N ASP A 81 -6.60 -21.32 -2.38
CA ASP A 81 -5.59 -21.58 -1.34
C ASP A 81 -5.05 -20.40 -0.51
N CYS A 82 -5.94 -19.63 0.13
CA CYS A 82 -5.52 -18.88 1.32
C CYS A 82 -5.43 -19.85 2.52
N ASP A 83 -4.27 -20.50 2.69
CA ASP A 83 -3.91 -21.34 3.86
C ASP A 83 -3.66 -20.48 5.13
N CYS A 84 -4.43 -19.39 5.28
CA CYS A 84 -4.43 -18.55 6.47
C CYS A 84 -5.67 -18.87 7.31
N ASP A 85 -5.51 -19.83 8.22
CA ASP A 85 -6.48 -20.28 9.24
C ASP A 85 -7.01 -19.13 10.16
N GLU A 86 -6.60 -17.88 9.96
CA GLU A 86 -6.93 -16.72 10.82
C GLU A 86 -7.67 -15.57 10.10
N CYS A 87 -7.93 -15.67 8.78
CA CYS A 87 -8.61 -14.61 8.01
C CYS A 87 -10.03 -14.95 7.54
N CYS A 88 -10.56 -16.12 7.90
CA CYS A 88 -11.83 -16.65 7.36
C CYS A 88 -12.99 -16.63 8.37
N ASP A 89 -13.08 -15.63 9.23
CA ASP A 89 -14.26 -15.38 10.06
C ASP A 89 -14.57 -13.87 10.07
N GLU A 90 -15.84 -13.54 9.78
CA GLU A 90 -16.48 -12.22 9.76
C GLU A 90 -16.23 -11.37 8.49
N ASP A 91 -17.20 -10.97 7.67
CA ASP A 91 -18.64 -11.09 7.70
C ASP A 91 -19.20 -10.72 6.31
N ASP A 92 -20.15 -11.53 5.86
CA ASP A 92 -21.02 -11.35 4.69
C ASP A 92 -22.07 -10.24 4.95
N TYR A 93 -21.62 -8.99 5.18
CA TYR A 93 -22.49 -7.81 5.30
C TYR A 93 -22.38 -6.94 4.05
N ASP A 94 -22.93 -7.45 2.95
CA ASP A 94 -23.43 -6.60 1.86
C ASP A 94 -24.65 -5.83 2.43
N ASP A 95 -24.36 -4.70 3.09
CA ASP A 95 -25.36 -3.79 3.62
C ASP A 95 -26.00 -3.09 2.42
N ASP A 96 -27.27 -3.38 2.11
CA ASP A 96 -28.02 -2.90 0.94
C ASP A 96 -28.07 -1.34 0.90
N MET A 97 -27.04 -0.70 0.35
CA MET A 97 -26.90 0.75 0.22
C MET A 97 -27.30 1.23 -1.18
N TYR A 98 -28.19 2.22 -1.24
CA TYR A 98 -28.74 2.78 -2.49
C TYR A 98 -28.37 4.26 -2.66
N GLU A 99 -28.07 4.66 -3.90
CA GLU A 99 -27.85 6.07 -4.25
C GLU A 99 -29.12 6.74 -4.77
N VAL A 100 -29.50 7.84 -4.13
CA VAL A 100 -30.69 8.62 -4.47
C VAL A 100 -30.28 10.05 -4.78
N THR A 101 -30.70 10.56 -5.94
CA THR A 101 -30.47 11.97 -6.30
C THR A 101 -31.68 12.80 -5.91
N CYS A 102 -31.47 13.83 -5.08
CA CYS A 102 -32.53 14.77 -4.71
C CYS A 102 -32.99 15.57 -5.95
N PRO A 103 -34.28 15.55 -6.32
CA PRO A 103 -34.78 16.26 -7.50
C PRO A 103 -34.79 17.79 -7.32
N ASN A 104 -34.78 18.27 -6.07
CA ASN A 104 -34.83 19.70 -5.77
C ASN A 104 -33.44 20.37 -5.87
N CYS A 105 -32.38 19.72 -5.39
CA CYS A 105 -31.03 20.32 -5.36
C CYS A 105 -29.97 19.58 -6.19
N GLY A 106 -30.29 18.41 -6.74
CA GLY A 106 -29.37 17.59 -7.53
C GLY A 106 -28.27 16.91 -6.71
N ASN A 107 -28.36 16.91 -5.38
CA ASN A 107 -27.39 16.23 -4.53
C ASN A 107 -27.69 14.73 -4.46
N THR A 108 -26.69 13.92 -4.76
CA THR A 108 -26.73 12.46 -4.58
C THR A 108 -26.42 12.13 -3.12
N ILE A 109 -27.25 11.27 -2.52
CA ILE A 109 -27.07 10.75 -1.16
C ILE A 109 -27.10 9.23 -1.20
N THR A 110 -26.32 8.60 -0.34
CA THR A 110 -26.33 7.15 -0.12
C THR A 110 -27.20 6.86 1.10
N VAL A 111 -28.16 5.95 0.97
CA VAL A 111 -29.13 5.59 2.01
C VAL A 111 -29.29 4.07 2.09
N ASP A 112 -29.51 3.54 3.28
CA ASP A 112 -29.78 2.12 3.50
C ASP A 112 -31.24 1.76 3.15
N PHE A 113 -31.52 0.46 3.00
CA PHE A 113 -32.88 -0.03 2.71
C PHE A 113 -33.90 0.31 3.83
N ASP A 114 -33.49 0.29 5.09
CA ASP A 114 -34.36 0.59 6.23
C ASP A 114 -34.90 2.03 6.20
N VAL A 115 -34.04 2.98 5.79
CA VAL A 115 -34.37 4.39 5.58
C VAL A 115 -35.34 4.54 4.41
N ILE A 116 -35.14 3.80 3.32
CA ILE A 116 -36.07 3.82 2.18
C ILE A 116 -37.43 3.23 2.59
N GLN A 117 -37.44 2.13 3.36
CA GLN A 117 -38.65 1.52 3.88
C GLN A 117 -39.43 2.45 4.83
N SER A 118 -38.74 3.34 5.53
CA SER A 118 -39.39 4.36 6.38
C SER A 118 -40.27 5.34 5.58
N GLY A 119 -40.09 5.41 4.26
CA GLY A 119 -40.97 6.09 3.30
C GLY A 119 -40.63 7.56 3.06
N GLU A 120 -39.93 8.23 3.99
CA GLU A 120 -39.47 9.61 3.80
C GLU A 120 -38.14 9.91 4.52
N ILE A 121 -37.22 10.61 3.83
CA ILE A 121 -36.00 11.16 4.45
C ILE A 121 -35.77 12.62 4.03
N PRO A 122 -35.42 13.54 4.95
CA PRO A 122 -35.03 14.89 4.57
C PRO A 122 -33.67 14.90 3.88
N CYS A 123 -33.59 15.53 2.71
CA CYS A 123 -32.33 15.74 2.01
C CYS A 123 -31.37 16.55 2.89
N PRO A 124 -30.13 16.08 3.15
CA PRO A 124 -29.17 16.77 4.01
C PRO A 124 -28.68 18.11 3.41
N ASN A 125 -28.82 18.31 2.10
CA ASN A 125 -28.36 19.51 1.43
C ASN A 125 -29.41 20.63 1.41
N CYS A 126 -30.68 20.33 1.14
CA CYS A 126 -31.74 21.35 1.01
C CYS A 126 -32.90 21.22 2.00
N GLY A 127 -33.00 20.13 2.75
CA GLY A 127 -34.07 19.88 3.72
C GLY A 127 -35.42 19.50 3.11
N GLU A 128 -35.48 19.23 1.81
CA GLU A 128 -36.69 18.70 1.15
C GLU A 128 -36.91 17.24 1.55
N ASN A 129 -38.13 16.85 1.89
CA ASN A 129 -38.48 15.44 2.15
C ASN A 129 -38.50 14.67 0.83
N LEU A 130 -37.66 13.64 0.74
CA LEU A 130 -37.64 12.67 -0.34
C LEU A 130 -38.62 11.55 0.03
N GLU A 131 -39.70 11.42 -0.71
CA GLU A 131 -40.68 10.33 -0.56
C GLU A 131 -40.30 9.17 -1.49
N PHE A 132 -40.27 7.95 -0.96
CA PHE A 132 -39.98 6.73 -1.70
C PHE A 132 -41.25 5.90 -1.87
N ASP A 133 -41.70 5.73 -3.11
CA ASP A 133 -42.86 4.90 -3.42
C ASP A 133 -42.41 3.48 -3.82
N LEU A 134 -42.46 2.57 -2.85
CA LEU A 134 -42.14 1.15 -3.04
C LEU A 134 -43.33 0.36 -3.59
N SER A 135 -44.50 0.98 -3.83
CA SER A 135 -45.69 0.27 -4.33
C SER A 135 -45.49 -0.34 -5.73
N CYS A 136 -44.52 0.17 -6.50
CA CYS A 136 -44.16 -0.35 -7.82
C CYS A 136 -43.39 -1.68 -7.78
N LEU A 137 -42.95 -2.15 -6.60
CA LEU A 137 -42.24 -3.43 -6.45
C LEU A 137 -43.19 -4.63 -6.23
N GLU A 138 -44.46 -4.38 -5.96
CA GLU A 138 -45.46 -5.43 -5.71
C GLU A 138 -46.31 -5.81 -6.95
N ASP A 139 -46.30 -5.00 -8.02
CA ASP A 139 -47.07 -5.25 -9.25
C ASP A 139 -46.16 -5.35 -10.50
N GLU A 140 -46.21 -6.48 -11.22
CA GLU A 140 -45.41 -6.83 -12.41
C GLU A 140 -45.60 -5.93 -13.66
N GLU A 141 -46.25 -4.77 -13.55
CA GLU A 141 -46.50 -3.86 -14.67
C GLU A 141 -46.29 -2.38 -14.27
N CYS A 142 -45.06 -1.98 -13.96
CA CYS A 142 -44.71 -0.56 -13.93
C CYS A 142 -43.65 -0.23 -14.99
N ASP A 143 -44.11 0.36 -16.09
CA ASP A 143 -43.32 1.01 -17.14
C ASP A 143 -42.66 2.26 -16.56
N CYS A 144 -41.60 2.09 -15.78
CA CYS A 144 -40.74 3.21 -15.41
C CYS A 144 -39.94 3.59 -16.66
N GLY A 145 -40.44 4.61 -17.37
CA GLY A 145 -39.90 5.15 -18.63
C GLY A 145 -38.50 5.76 -18.51
N CYS A 146 -37.54 4.97 -18.03
CA CYS A 146 -36.11 5.23 -18.08
C CYS A 146 -35.66 5.07 -19.53
N HIS A 147 -35.87 6.12 -20.32
CA HIS A 147 -35.16 6.32 -21.57
C HIS A 147 -33.66 6.35 -21.26
N HIS A 148 -32.98 5.24 -21.54
CA HIS A 148 -31.54 5.25 -21.74
C HIS A 148 -31.27 5.96 -23.08
N ASP A 149 -30.62 7.11 -22.99
CA ASP A 149 -29.82 7.72 -24.07
C ASP A 149 -28.47 8.12 -23.49
#